data_AF-A0A921R1Y4-F1
#
_entry.id   AF-A0A921R1Y4-F1
#
_cell.length_a   1.000
_cell.length_b   1.000
_cell.length_c   1.000
_cell.angle_alpha   90.00
_cell.angle_beta   90.00
_cell.angle_gamma   90.00
#
_symmetry.space_group_name_H-M   'P 1'
#
loop_
_entity.id
_entity.type
_entity.pdbx_description
1 polymer ?
#
loop_
_entity_poly.entity_id
_entity_poly.type
_entity_poly.pdbx_seq_one_letter_code
_entity_poly.pdbx_strand_id
1 'polypeptide(L)'
;MKSLVPREDSTLSKEDRLPMSFGMDKILRRHGIVVNEQIIEHACILYDCELCETRHSRFLATCGEHLEEISCIDCKRWSPMKLATTLMILSIPEEEIPSDPELASDEEVSKLRSDGSKRIYSEMVWARELLAETVKKLNSPQKPKNF
;
A
#
# COMPACT_ATOMS: atom_id res chain seq x y z
N MET A 1 -12.75 -8.84 -12.49
CA MET A 1 -13.53 -8.72 -13.78
C MET A 1 -13.73 -7.28 -14.29
N LYS A 2 -13.80 -6.23 -13.45
CA LYS A 2 -13.98 -4.83 -13.94
C LYS A 2 -12.72 -4.18 -14.53
N SER A 3 -11.56 -4.82 -14.39
CA SER A 3 -10.24 -4.30 -14.79
C SER A 3 -9.86 -4.67 -16.23
N LEU A 4 -10.29 -5.83 -16.72
CA LEU A 4 -9.93 -6.38 -18.04
C LEU A 4 -10.94 -6.02 -19.14
N VAL A 5 -12.13 -5.56 -18.76
CA VAL A 5 -13.17 -5.10 -19.67
C VAL A 5 -13.38 -3.60 -19.41
N PRO A 6 -13.17 -2.73 -20.40
CA PRO A 6 -13.49 -1.31 -20.28
C PRO A 6 -14.92 -1.12 -19.78
N ARG A 7 -15.11 -0.18 -18.86
CA ARG A 7 -16.40 0.07 -18.21
C ARG A 7 -17.52 0.43 -19.22
N GLU A 8 -17.14 0.88 -20.40
CA GLU A 8 -18.02 1.23 -21.51
C GLU A 8 -18.70 0.00 -22.17
N ASP A 9 -18.11 -1.21 -22.08
CA ASP A 9 -18.60 -2.43 -22.75
C ASP A 9 -19.50 -3.30 -21.84
N SER A 10 -20.43 -2.67 -21.11
CA SER A 10 -21.29 -3.35 -20.12
C SER A 10 -22.32 -4.34 -20.70
N THR A 11 -22.41 -4.47 -22.03
CA THR A 11 -23.34 -5.35 -22.77
C THR A 11 -22.78 -6.73 -23.13
N LEU A 12 -21.54 -7.05 -22.73
CA LEU A 12 -20.92 -8.34 -23.02
C LEU A 12 -21.64 -9.52 -22.36
N SER A 13 -21.81 -10.60 -23.12
CA SER A 13 -22.39 -11.88 -22.67
C SER A 13 -21.50 -12.53 -21.60
N LYS A 14 -21.98 -13.58 -20.93
CA LYS A 14 -21.17 -14.27 -19.91
C LYS A 14 -19.91 -14.88 -20.52
N GLU A 15 -20.01 -15.44 -21.73
CA GLU A 15 -18.88 -15.99 -22.47
C GLU A 15 -17.86 -14.91 -22.85
N ASP A 16 -18.31 -13.70 -23.22
CA ASP A 16 -17.42 -12.59 -23.58
C ASP A 16 -16.69 -11.97 -22.37
N ARG A 17 -17.18 -12.24 -21.14
CA ARG A 17 -16.55 -11.80 -19.88
C ARG A 17 -15.46 -12.73 -19.40
N LEU A 18 -15.27 -13.88 -20.05
CA LEU A 18 -14.20 -14.82 -19.76
C LEU A 18 -13.05 -14.57 -20.75
N PRO A 19 -12.04 -13.76 -20.39
CA PRO A 19 -11.01 -13.33 -21.33
C PRO A 19 -10.07 -14.50 -21.64
N MET A 20 -10.39 -15.26 -22.67
CA MET A 20 -9.48 -16.22 -23.29
C MET A 20 -9.34 -15.89 -24.76
N SER A 21 -8.11 -15.58 -25.19
CA SER A 21 -7.86 -15.43 -26.62
C SER A 21 -8.04 -16.77 -27.33
N PHE A 22 -8.61 -16.74 -28.54
CA PHE A 22 -8.76 -17.93 -29.38
C PHE A 22 -7.42 -18.67 -29.60
N GLY A 23 -6.32 -17.93 -29.67
CA GLY A 23 -4.97 -18.51 -29.77
C GLY A 23 -4.59 -19.31 -28.53
N MET A 24 -4.84 -18.76 -27.34
CA MET A 24 -4.56 -19.44 -26.06
C MET A 24 -5.41 -20.70 -25.89
N ASP A 25 -6.72 -20.63 -26.16
CA ASP A 25 -7.63 -21.79 -26.14
C ASP A 25 -7.11 -22.92 -27.04
N LYS A 26 -6.71 -22.58 -28.28
CA LYS A 26 -6.19 -23.55 -29.25
C LYS A 26 -4.89 -24.21 -28.78
N ILE A 27 -3.99 -23.48 -28.14
CA ILE A 27 -2.73 -24.03 -27.61
C ILE A 27 -3.00 -24.96 -26.43
N LEU A 28 -3.86 -24.55 -25.49
CA LEU A 28 -4.17 -25.33 -24.29
C LEU A 28 -4.88 -26.64 -24.66
N ARG A 29 -5.84 -26.60 -25.59
CA ARG A 29 -6.51 -27.81 -26.11
C ARG A 29 -5.55 -28.80 -26.76
N ARG A 30 -4.53 -28.32 -27.48
CA ARG A 30 -3.49 -29.21 -28.06
C ARG A 30 -2.71 -29.98 -27.00
N HIS A 31 -2.61 -29.45 -25.80
CA HIS A 31 -1.96 -30.09 -24.65
C HIS A 31 -2.96 -30.84 -23.75
N GLY A 32 -4.23 -30.99 -24.18
CA GLY A 32 -5.27 -31.66 -23.40
C GLY A 32 -5.76 -30.85 -22.20
N ILE A 33 -5.40 -29.56 -22.10
CA ILE A 33 -5.82 -28.68 -21.02
C ILE A 33 -7.17 -28.06 -21.40
N VAL A 34 -8.20 -28.36 -20.62
CA VAL A 34 -9.53 -27.75 -20.74
C VAL A 34 -9.64 -26.69 -19.66
N VAL A 35 -9.64 -25.42 -20.08
CA VAL A 35 -9.86 -24.32 -19.15
C VAL A 35 -11.36 -24.12 -18.97
N ASN A 36 -11.80 -24.15 -17.71
CA ASN A 36 -13.17 -23.88 -17.33
C ASN A 36 -13.30 -22.46 -16.74
N GLU A 37 -14.55 -22.04 -16.53
CA GLU A 37 -14.89 -20.73 -15.97
C GLU A 37 -14.17 -20.46 -14.64
N GLN A 38 -14.11 -21.46 -13.74
CA GLN A 38 -13.45 -21.33 -12.44
C GLN A 38 -11.97 -20.99 -12.57
N ILE A 39 -11.24 -21.64 -13.48
CA ILE A 39 -9.81 -21.35 -13.70
C ILE A 39 -9.64 -19.90 -14.19
N ILE A 40 -10.50 -19.44 -15.09
CA ILE A 40 -10.45 -18.07 -15.61
C ILE A 40 -10.73 -17.06 -14.49
N GLU A 41 -11.75 -17.31 -13.67
CA GLU A 41 -12.06 -16.45 -12.53
C GLU A 41 -10.91 -16.35 -11.53
N HIS A 42 -10.30 -17.48 -11.14
CA HIS A 42 -9.18 -17.48 -10.20
C HIS A 42 -7.94 -16.78 -10.80
N ALA A 43 -7.63 -17.03 -12.08
CA ALA A 43 -6.54 -16.35 -12.77
C ALA A 43 -6.78 -14.82 -12.83
N CYS A 44 -8.02 -14.39 -13.04
CA CYS A 44 -8.37 -12.97 -13.00
C CYS A 44 -8.22 -12.37 -11.61
N ILE A 45 -8.63 -13.08 -10.55
CA ILE A 45 -8.47 -12.62 -9.16
C ILE A 45 -6.98 -12.46 -8.84
N LEU A 46 -6.16 -13.46 -9.18
CA LEU A 46 -4.71 -13.41 -9.00
C LEU A 46 -4.09 -12.22 -9.74
N TYR A 47 -4.48 -12.01 -11.00
CA TYR A 47 -4.04 -10.86 -11.79
C TYR A 47 -4.46 -9.52 -11.16
N ASP A 48 -5.72 -9.40 -10.71
CA ASP A 48 -6.22 -8.18 -10.07
C ASP A 48 -5.46 -7.87 -8.77
N CYS A 49 -5.11 -8.91 -7.98
CA CYS A 49 -4.28 -8.79 -6.79
C CYS A 49 -2.84 -8.32 -7.12
N GLU A 50 -2.17 -9.00 -8.06
CA GLU A 50 -0.80 -8.64 -8.48
C GLU A 50 -0.74 -7.23 -9.08
N LEU A 51 -1.75 -6.85 -9.87
CA LEU A 51 -1.86 -5.51 -10.44
C LEU A 51 -2.02 -4.45 -9.35
N CYS A 52 -2.83 -4.72 -8.33
CA CYS A 52 -3.00 -3.83 -7.18
C CYS A 52 -1.66 -3.61 -6.46
N GLU A 53 -0.96 -4.71 -6.14
CA GLU A 53 0.33 -4.65 -5.48
C GLU A 53 1.37 -3.89 -6.32
N THR A 54 1.45 -4.20 -7.61
CA THR A 54 2.35 -3.53 -8.56
C THR A 54 2.05 -2.03 -8.68
N ARG A 55 0.77 -1.65 -8.74
CA ARG A 55 0.34 -0.25 -8.84
C ARG A 55 0.79 0.58 -7.64
N HIS A 56 0.81 0.00 -6.45
CA HIS A 56 1.17 0.70 -5.21
C HIS A 56 2.63 0.50 -4.79
N SER A 57 3.35 -0.44 -5.42
CA SER A 57 4.73 -0.82 -5.09
C SER A 57 5.69 0.36 -4.91
N ARG A 58 5.77 1.28 -5.88
CA ARG A 58 6.69 2.43 -5.83
C ARG A 58 6.37 3.38 -4.69
N PHE A 59 5.09 3.65 -4.46
CA PHE A 59 4.63 4.50 -3.37
C PHE A 59 5.00 3.86 -2.03
N LEU A 60 4.72 2.57 -1.86
CA LEU A 60 5.03 1.82 -0.65
C LEU A 60 6.54 1.74 -0.41
N ALA A 61 7.35 1.54 -1.45
CA ALA A 61 8.81 1.56 -1.35
C ALA A 61 9.33 2.91 -0.82
N THR A 62 8.78 4.02 -1.32
CA THR A 62 9.12 5.37 -0.83
C THR A 62 8.74 5.54 0.64
N CYS A 63 7.56 5.05 1.04
CA CYS A 63 7.17 5.05 2.45
C CYS A 63 8.11 4.18 3.30
N GLY A 64 8.59 3.05 2.78
CA GLY A 64 9.59 2.20 3.43
C GLY A 64 10.92 2.90 3.67
N GLU A 65 11.41 3.68 2.70
CA GLU A 65 12.63 4.49 2.87
C GLU A 65 12.48 5.51 4.00
N HIS A 66 11.34 6.23 4.05
CA HIS A 66 11.06 7.15 5.15
C HIS A 66 10.90 6.44 6.49
N LEU A 67 10.26 5.27 6.50
CA LEU A 67 10.11 4.47 7.71
C LEU A 67 11.47 4.02 8.24
N GLU A 68 12.39 3.60 7.38
CA GLU A 68 13.76 3.25 7.77
C GLU A 68 14.48 4.46 8.37
N GLU A 69 14.36 5.64 7.78
CA GLU A 69 14.98 6.89 8.27
C GLU A 69 14.52 7.26 9.68
N ILE A 70 13.23 7.16 9.96
CA ILE A 70 12.65 7.57 11.26
C ILE A 70 12.77 6.50 12.33
N SER A 71 12.62 5.22 11.97
CA SER A 71 12.54 4.10 12.92
C SER A 71 13.83 3.30 13.06
N CYS A 72 14.81 3.51 12.17
CA CYS A 72 16.02 2.69 12.04
C CYS A 72 15.73 1.20 11.76
N ILE A 73 14.56 0.87 11.23
CA ILE A 73 14.18 -0.50 10.81
C ILE A 73 14.55 -0.66 9.33
N ASP A 74 15.34 -1.69 8.99
CA ASP A 74 15.70 -1.97 7.59
C ASP A 74 14.48 -2.48 6.80
N CYS A 75 13.95 -1.61 5.95
CA CYS A 75 12.78 -1.87 5.11
C CYS A 75 13.13 -2.17 3.64
N LYS A 76 14.42 -2.13 3.24
CA LYS A 76 14.84 -2.15 1.81
C LYS A 76 14.40 -3.39 1.05
N ARG A 77 14.22 -4.52 1.74
CA ARG A 77 13.86 -5.82 1.15
C ARG A 77 12.41 -6.22 1.42
N TRP A 78 11.61 -5.33 2.00
CA TRP A 78 10.24 -5.67 2.34
C TRP A 78 9.37 -5.69 1.09
N SER A 79 8.46 -6.66 1.04
CA SER A 79 7.44 -6.69 0.00
C SER A 79 6.50 -5.47 0.15
N PRO A 80 5.88 -5.00 -0.95
CA PRO A 80 4.83 -3.98 -0.86
C PRO A 80 3.75 -4.35 0.15
N MET A 81 3.34 -5.63 0.20
CA MET A 81 2.38 -6.10 1.20
C MET A 81 2.87 -5.92 2.65
N LYS A 82 4.13 -6.30 2.96
CA LYS A 82 4.72 -6.09 4.29
C LYS A 82 4.79 -4.61 4.67
N LEU A 83 5.13 -3.73 3.72
CA LEU A 83 5.13 -2.28 3.91
C LEU A 83 3.73 -1.73 4.19
N ALA A 84 2.73 -2.16 3.41
CA ALA A 84 1.35 -1.74 3.60
C ALA A 84 0.79 -2.16 4.97
N THR A 85 1.03 -3.42 5.37
CA THR A 85 0.65 -3.93 6.70
C THR A 85 1.31 -3.13 7.81
N THR A 86 2.60 -2.83 7.69
CA THR A 86 3.34 -2.05 8.68
C THR A 86 2.78 -0.63 8.82
N LEU A 87 2.51 0.05 7.70
CA LEU A 87 1.90 1.38 7.72
C LEU A 87 0.50 1.36 8.32
N MET A 88 -0.28 0.30 8.10
CA MET A 88 -1.59 0.13 8.72
C MET A 88 -1.48 -0.03 10.23
N ILE A 89 -0.56 -0.87 10.73
CA ILE A 89 -0.27 -1.03 12.17
C ILE A 89 0.11 0.31 12.81
N LEU A 90 0.95 1.11 12.13
CA LEU A 90 1.38 2.41 12.63
C LEU A 90 0.26 3.45 12.66
N SER A 91 -0.64 3.39 11.66
CA SER A 91 -1.72 4.36 11.49
C SER A 91 -2.92 4.06 12.39
N ILE A 92 -3.18 2.79 12.68
CA ILE A 92 -4.35 2.33 13.46
C ILE A 92 -3.89 1.24 14.45
N PRO A 93 -3.19 1.62 15.53
CA PRO A 93 -2.58 0.66 16.45
C PRO A 93 -3.59 -0.15 17.28
N GLU A 94 -4.85 0.28 17.35
CA GLU A 94 -5.92 -0.38 18.11
C GLU A 94 -6.65 -1.48 17.32
N GLU A 95 -6.48 -1.54 15.99
CA GLU A 95 -7.20 -2.48 15.14
C GLU A 95 -6.47 -3.84 15.10
N GLU A 96 -7.24 -4.93 15.21
CA GLU A 96 -6.74 -6.29 14.97
C GLU A 96 -6.57 -6.47 13.46
N ILE A 97 -5.36 -6.24 12.99
CA ILE A 97 -4.98 -6.50 11.61
C ILE A 97 -4.72 -8.01 11.48
N PRO A 98 -5.16 -8.66 10.38
CA PRO A 98 -4.84 -10.07 10.13
C PRO A 98 -3.34 -10.31 10.29
N SER A 99 -2.98 -11.08 11.33
CA SER A 99 -1.59 -11.41 11.60
C SER A 99 -1.17 -12.51 10.64
N ASP A 100 -0.42 -12.11 9.62
CA ASP A 100 0.37 -13.02 8.82
C ASP A 100 1.82 -12.94 9.32
N PRO A 101 2.36 -13.99 9.97
CA PRO A 101 3.72 -14.02 10.46
C PRO A 101 4.78 -13.79 9.37
N GLU A 102 4.46 -14.04 8.11
CA GLU A 102 5.35 -13.72 6.98
C GLU A 102 5.39 -12.22 6.68
N LEU A 103 4.32 -11.49 6.98
CA LEU A 103 4.22 -10.05 6.76
C LEU A 103 4.78 -9.24 7.93
N ALA A 104 4.55 -9.63 9.18
CA ALA A 104 5.21 -9.01 10.33
C ALA A 104 5.25 -9.98 11.51
N SER A 105 6.43 -10.17 12.09
CA SER A 105 6.57 -10.95 13.32
C SER A 105 5.98 -10.19 14.51
N ASP A 106 5.51 -10.92 15.53
CA ASP A 106 4.94 -10.30 16.75
C ASP A 106 5.91 -9.33 17.43
N GLU A 107 7.22 -9.59 17.34
CA GLU A 107 8.29 -8.72 17.82
C GLU A 107 8.36 -7.40 17.03
N GLU A 108 8.31 -7.47 15.70
CA GLU A 108 8.25 -6.29 14.82
C GLU A 108 6.98 -5.47 15.09
N VAL A 109 5.82 -6.13 15.20
CA VAL A 109 4.54 -5.47 15.51
C VAL A 109 4.59 -4.77 16.88
N SER A 110 5.13 -5.45 17.89
CA SER A 110 5.25 -4.90 19.24
C SER A 110 6.16 -3.67 19.25
N LYS A 111 7.31 -3.74 18.58
CA LYS A 111 8.24 -2.61 18.45
C LYS A 111 7.63 -1.45 17.66
N LEU A 112 6.91 -1.72 16.58
CA LEU A 112 6.21 -0.69 15.79
C LEU A 112 5.12 0.02 16.60
N ARG A 113 4.35 -0.72 17.41
CA ARG A 113 3.33 -0.15 18.30
C ARG A 113 3.94 0.63 19.47
N SER A 114 5.08 0.19 20.02
CA SER A 114 5.72 0.86 21.14
C SER A 114 6.52 2.10 20.73
N ASP A 115 7.35 2.00 19.68
CA ASP A 115 8.31 3.04 19.26
C ASP A 115 7.79 3.90 18.10
N GLY A 116 7.10 3.31 17.13
CA GLY A 116 6.77 3.96 15.85
C GLY A 116 5.63 4.97 15.96
N SER A 117 4.44 4.55 16.42
CA SER A 117 3.25 5.43 16.42
C SER A 117 3.41 6.65 17.35
N LYS A 118 4.02 6.48 18.53
CA LYS A 118 4.21 7.59 19.47
C LYS A 118 5.23 8.61 18.97
N ARG A 119 6.36 8.15 18.44
CA ARG A 119 7.46 9.03 18.02
C ARG A 119 7.08 9.84 16.78
N ILE A 120 6.55 9.20 15.74
CA ILE A 120 6.15 9.87 14.50
C ILE A 120 5.06 10.92 14.77
N TYR A 121 4.03 10.56 15.54
CA TYR A 121 2.97 11.49 15.91
C TYR A 121 3.53 12.66 16.75
N SER A 122 4.41 12.39 17.72
CA SER A 122 5.01 13.44 18.55
C SER A 122 5.90 14.41 17.75
N GLU A 123 6.69 13.91 16.80
CA GLU A 123 7.54 14.73 15.93
C GLU A 123 6.70 15.60 14.99
N MET A 124 5.61 15.05 14.42
CA MET A 124 4.67 15.81 13.60
C MET A 124 3.93 16.90 14.39
N VAL A 125 3.49 16.61 15.61
CA VAL A 125 2.85 17.60 16.49
C VAL A 125 3.84 18.70 16.83
N TRP A 126 5.07 18.35 17.24
CA TRP A 126 6.12 19.30 17.56
C TRP A 126 6.49 20.19 16.37
N ALA A 127 6.61 19.63 15.16
CA ALA A 127 6.87 20.40 13.94
C ALA A 127 5.75 21.42 13.64
N ARG A 128 4.48 21.06 13.87
CA ARG A 128 3.35 21.98 13.71
C ARG A 128 3.38 23.12 14.74
N GLU A 129 3.72 22.82 15.99
CA GLU A 129 3.89 23.82 17.04
C GLU A 129 5.00 24.81 16.68
N LEU A 130 6.16 24.31 16.24
CA LEU A 130 7.29 25.14 15.83
C LEU A 130 6.96 26.06 14.65
N LEU A 131 6.21 25.54 13.67
CA LEU A 131 5.68 26.33 12.54
C LEU A 131 4.75 27.43 13.02
N ALA A 132 3.81 27.13 13.91
CA ALA A 132 2.87 28.11 14.47
C ALA A 132 3.60 29.22 15.23
N GLU A 133 4.61 28.88 16.04
CA GLU A 133 5.45 29.86 16.75
C GLU A 133 6.22 30.76 15.80
N THR A 134 6.79 30.18 14.74
CA THR A 134 7.58 30.93 13.75
C THR A 134 6.70 31.90 12.97
N VAL A 135 5.51 31.45 12.53
CA VAL A 135 4.50 32.31 11.90
C VAL A 135 4.09 33.45 12.84
N LYS A 136 3.89 33.18 14.14
CA LYS A 136 3.56 34.20 15.13
C LYS A 136 4.68 35.24 15.28
N LYS A 137 5.94 34.81 15.30
CA LYS A 137 7.12 35.70 15.36
C LYS A 137 7.24 36.57 14.10
N LEU A 138 6.98 36.01 12.92
CA LEU A 138 7.02 36.75 11.65
C LEU A 138 5.89 37.77 11.52
N ASN A 139 4.71 37.46 12.05
CA ASN A 139 3.56 38.36 12.05
C ASN A 139 3.57 39.38 13.21
N SER A 140 4.55 39.29 14.12
CA SER A 140 4.72 40.26 15.20
C SER A 140 5.41 41.52 14.66
N PRO A 141 4.88 42.74 14.91
CA PRO A 141 5.51 43.97 14.44
C PRO A 141 6.91 44.13 15.04
N GLN A 142 7.93 44.28 14.18
CA GLN A 142 9.29 44.56 14.62
C GLN A 142 9.31 45.90 15.36
N LYS A 143 9.68 45.90 16.65
CA LYS A 143 9.96 47.14 17.37
C LYS A 143 11.14 47.85 16.69
N PRO A 144 11.03 49.16 16.39
CA PRO A 144 12.14 49.90 15.80
C PRO A 144 13.33 49.84 16.75
N LYS A 145 14.50 49.52 16.19
CA LYS A 145 15.78 49.63 16.89
C LYS A 145 16.06 51.11 17.10
N ASN A 146 15.84 51.60 18.32
CA ASN A 146 16.33 52.91 18.72
C ASN A 146 17.85 52.83 18.83
N PHE A 147 18.55 53.57 17.96
CA PHE A 147 19.98 53.88 18.08
C PHE A 147 20.18 55.02 19.07
#